data_AF-A0A7S1UAH2-F1
#
_entry.id   AF-A0A7S1UAH2-F1
#
_cell.length_a   1.000
_cell.length_b   1.000
_cell.length_c   1.000
_cell.angle_alpha   90.00
_cell.angle_beta   90.00
_cell.angle_gamma   90.00
#
_symmetry.space_group_name_H-M   'P 1'
#
loop_
_entity.id
_entity.type
_entity.pdbx_description
1 polymer ?
#
loop_
_entity_poly.entity_id
_entity_poly.type
_entity_poly.pdbx_seq_one_letter_code
_entity_poly.pdbx_strand_id
1 'polypeptide(L)'
;MREVELKHGRVSMLAILGHIATASGMRWDAAYDAAGHTFKEVPAGLAAFSKIGGPGLQWIILTVGVLEIGFYECKDDVAADYEARMDKMGWTDAKKRSKKNIEINNGRAAMMGILGLMVHEQINNDPYVLNAILGAPVRFNELYGA
;
A
#
# COMPACT_ATOMS: atom_id res chain seq x y z
N MET A 1 6.32 -20.91 -3.18
CA MET A 1 6.57 -19.88 -4.21
C MET A 1 5.31 -19.09 -4.55
N ARG A 2 4.22 -19.73 -4.99
CA ARG A 2 2.98 -19.04 -5.41
C ARG A 2 2.29 -18.24 -4.30
N GLU A 3 2.24 -18.76 -3.07
CA GLU A 3 1.60 -18.07 -1.93
C GLU A 3 2.35 -16.81 -1.51
N VAL A 4 3.70 -16.87 -1.51
CA VAL A 4 4.56 -15.74 -1.17
C VAL A 4 4.41 -14.62 -2.19
N GLU A 5 4.37 -14.95 -3.48
CA GLU A 5 4.12 -13.99 -4.56
C GLU A 5 2.76 -13.31 -4.40
N LEU A 6 1.72 -14.06 -4.07
CA LEU A 6 0.38 -13.53 -3.87
C LEU A 6 0.31 -12.59 -2.66
N LYS A 7 0.99 -12.93 -1.57
CA LYS A 7 1.09 -12.08 -0.38
C LYS A 7 1.81 -10.77 -0.69
N HIS A 8 2.98 -10.83 -1.32
CA HIS A 8 3.70 -9.62 -1.72
C HIS A 8 2.86 -8.78 -2.69
N GLY A 9 2.14 -9.40 -3.62
CA GLY A 9 1.30 -8.70 -4.59
C GLY A 9 0.17 -7.92 -3.91
N ARG A 10 -0.49 -8.52 -2.91
CA ARG A 10 -1.53 -7.86 -2.12
C ARG A 10 -0.99 -6.68 -1.32
N VAL A 11 0.16 -6.86 -0.66
CA VAL A 11 0.82 -5.77 0.08
C VAL A 11 1.22 -4.64 -0.87
N SER A 12 1.80 -4.94 -2.03
CA SER A 12 2.18 -3.93 -3.03
C SER A 12 0.97 -3.20 -3.62
N MET A 13 -0.15 -3.88 -3.87
CA MET A 13 -1.39 -3.23 -4.32
C MET A 13 -1.93 -2.23 -3.29
N LEU A 14 -1.92 -2.60 -2.00
CA LEU A 14 -2.30 -1.69 -0.91
C LEU A 14 -1.30 -0.55 -0.74
N ALA A 15 -0.01 -0.81 -0.90
CA ALA A 15 1.05 0.21 -0.82
C ALA A 15 0.88 1.28 -1.89
N ILE A 16 0.59 0.91 -3.14
CA ILE A 16 0.32 1.87 -4.21
C ILE A 16 -0.93 2.71 -3.90
N LEU A 17 -2.02 2.07 -3.46
CA LEU A 17 -3.25 2.79 -3.12
C LEU A 17 -3.00 3.81 -1.98
N GLY A 18 -2.28 3.40 -0.93
CA GLY A 18 -1.91 4.28 0.17
C GLY A 18 -0.98 5.42 -0.26
N HIS A 19 -0.02 5.14 -1.14
CA HIS A 19 0.90 6.15 -1.66
C HIS A 19 0.18 7.19 -2.53
N ILE A 20 -0.76 6.75 -3.37
CA ILE A 20 -1.59 7.67 -4.18
C ILE A 20 -2.50 8.51 -3.28
N ALA A 21 -3.16 7.89 -2.29
CA ALA A 21 -4.06 8.59 -1.38
C ALA A 21 -3.35 9.70 -0.57
N THR A 22 -2.14 9.39 -0.07
CA THR A 22 -1.33 10.37 0.66
C THR A 22 -0.74 11.45 -0.24
N ALA A 23 -0.35 11.10 -1.47
CA ALA A 23 0.13 12.05 -2.46
C ALA A 23 -0.98 12.98 -2.99
N SER A 24 -2.23 12.51 -3.09
CA SER A 24 -3.36 13.34 -3.50
C SER A 24 -3.83 14.31 -2.41
N GLY A 25 -3.15 14.33 -1.25
CA GLY A 25 -3.48 15.22 -0.14
C GLY A 25 -4.66 14.77 0.71
N MET A 26 -5.17 13.53 0.54
CA MET A 26 -6.21 12.98 1.42
C MET A 26 -5.57 12.61 2.75
N ARG A 27 -5.42 13.61 3.62
CA ARG A 27 -4.87 13.46 4.96
C ARG A 27 -5.97 13.64 6.00
N TRP A 28 -5.93 12.80 7.02
CA TRP A 28 -6.88 12.87 8.13
C TRP A 28 -6.60 14.12 8.97
N ASP A 29 -7.64 14.86 9.32
CA ASP A 29 -7.53 16.09 10.12
C ASP A 29 -7.61 15.79 11.62
N ALA A 30 -6.67 15.00 12.12
CA ALA A 30 -6.55 14.69 13.54
C ALA A 30 -5.09 14.72 13.97
N ALA A 31 -4.89 15.05 15.24
CA ALA A 31 -3.60 14.88 15.88
C ALA A 31 -3.30 13.39 16.06
N TYR A 32 -2.07 12.99 15.75
CA TYR A 32 -1.62 11.60 15.90
C TYR A 32 -0.86 11.35 17.21
N ASP A 33 -0.51 12.42 17.92
CA ASP A 33 0.20 12.35 19.20
C ASP A 33 -0.40 13.34 20.21
N ALA A 34 -0.20 13.06 21.51
CA ALA A 34 -0.56 13.94 22.62
C ALA A 34 0.15 15.30 22.55
N ALA A 35 1.23 15.41 21.76
CA ALA A 35 1.95 16.66 21.46
C ALA A 35 1.25 17.56 20.41
N GLY A 36 0.16 17.11 19.78
CA GLY A 36 -0.62 17.92 18.83
C GLY A 36 -0.14 17.90 17.38
N HIS A 37 0.85 17.06 17.04
CA HIS A 37 1.28 16.86 15.66
C HIS A 37 0.15 16.28 14.80
N THR A 38 -0.08 16.87 13.63
CA THR A 38 -1.22 16.51 12.75
C THR A 38 -0.73 15.68 11.57
N PHE A 39 -1.53 14.74 11.06
CA PHE A 39 -1.18 13.94 9.88
C PHE A 39 -0.93 14.79 8.62
N LYS A 40 -1.48 16.01 8.59
CA LYS A 40 -1.19 17.06 7.60
C LYS A 40 0.28 17.47 7.55
N GLU A 41 1.06 17.24 8.60
CA GLU A 41 2.48 17.63 8.68
C GLU A 41 3.43 16.53 8.19
N VAL A 42 2.91 15.32 7.95
CA VAL A 42 3.71 14.17 7.55
C VAL A 42 3.90 14.18 6.03
N PRO A 43 5.16 14.21 5.53
CA PRO A 43 5.46 14.14 4.12
C PRO A 43 4.97 12.81 3.52
N ALA A 44 4.67 12.79 2.22
CA ALA A 44 4.36 11.53 1.54
C ALA A 44 5.67 10.78 1.22
N GLY A 45 5.60 9.46 1.08
CA GLY A 45 6.75 8.63 0.70
C GLY A 45 7.67 8.21 1.86
N LEU A 46 8.92 7.92 1.55
CA LEU A 46 9.95 7.45 2.47
C LEU A 46 10.27 8.48 3.57
N ALA A 47 10.12 9.78 3.30
CA ALA A 47 10.29 10.83 4.30
C ALA A 47 9.29 10.72 5.47
N ALA A 48 8.16 10.03 5.28
CA ALA A 48 7.17 9.81 6.33
C ALA A 48 7.75 9.01 7.50
N PHE A 49 8.61 8.02 7.21
CA PHE A 49 9.23 7.18 8.22
C PHE A 49 10.13 7.98 9.17
N SER A 50 10.84 8.98 8.65
CA SER A 50 11.71 9.86 9.45
C SER A 50 10.91 10.85 10.32
N LYS A 51 9.69 11.23 9.92
CA LYS A 51 8.85 12.22 10.62
C LYS A 51 7.93 11.63 11.69
N ILE A 52 7.40 10.42 11.47
CA ILE A 52 6.52 9.73 12.44
C ILE A 52 7.28 9.35 13.72
N GLY A 53 8.60 9.14 13.61
CA GLY A 53 9.47 8.77 14.73
C GLY A 53 9.37 7.29 15.13
N GLY A 54 10.30 6.86 15.98
CA GLY A 54 10.42 5.46 16.43
C GLY A 54 9.17 4.85 17.09
N PRO A 55 8.49 5.51 18.04
CA PRO A 55 7.37 4.88 18.74
C PRO A 55 6.14 4.67 17.84
N GLY A 56 5.84 5.57 16.90
CA GLY A 56 4.73 5.40 15.96
C GLY A 56 4.96 4.21 15.01
N LEU A 57 6.20 4.05 14.52
CA LEU A 57 6.56 2.90 13.69
C LEU A 57 6.51 1.57 14.44
N GLN A 58 6.90 1.56 15.73
CA GLN A 58 6.83 0.37 16.55
C GLN A 58 5.39 -0.16 16.67
N TRP A 59 4.41 0.74 16.86
CA TRP A 59 3.00 0.35 16.92
C TRP A 59 2.47 -0.19 15.59
N ILE A 60 2.90 0.39 14.47
CA ILE A 60 2.54 -0.11 13.13
C ILE A 60 3.10 -1.52 12.92
N ILE A 61 4.39 -1.71 13.18
CA ILE A 61 5.06 -3.02 13.01
C ILE A 61 4.42 -4.08 13.91
N LEU A 62 4.15 -3.74 15.18
CA LEU A 62 3.50 -4.66 16.12
C LEU A 62 2.10 -5.05 15.63
N THR A 63 1.30 -4.08 15.20
CA THR A 63 -0.07 -4.33 14.72
C THR A 63 -0.06 -5.20 13.47
N VAL A 64 0.83 -4.91 12.51
CA VAL A 64 1.00 -5.73 11.31
C VAL A 64 1.47 -7.14 11.67
N GLY A 65 2.42 -7.27 12.61
CA GLY A 65 2.91 -8.56 13.09
C GLY A 65 1.82 -9.41 13.74
N VAL A 66 0.98 -8.81 14.60
CA VAL A 66 -0.16 -9.52 15.21
C VAL A 66 -1.18 -9.93 14.16
N LEU A 67 -1.50 -9.06 13.20
CA LEU A 67 -2.39 -9.39 12.07
C LEU A 67 -1.84 -10.55 11.24
N GLU A 68 -0.53 -10.56 10.98
CA GLU A 68 0.10 -11.60 10.18
C GLU A 68 0.08 -12.96 10.87
N ILE A 69 0.33 -12.99 12.19
CA ILE A 69 0.25 -14.21 13.00
C ILE A 69 -1.20 -14.72 13.06
N GLY A 70 -2.16 -13.85 13.38
CA GLY A 70 -3.57 -14.25 13.45
C GLY A 70 -4.14 -14.70 12.09
N PHE A 71 -3.70 -14.07 11.00
CA PHE A 71 -4.13 -14.48 9.66
C PHE A 71 -3.49 -15.80 9.22
N TYR A 72 -2.28 -16.13 9.71
CA TYR A 72 -1.64 -17.41 9.42
C TYR A 72 -2.44 -18.60 9.97
N GLU A 73 -3.03 -18.44 11.15
CA GLU A 73 -3.85 -19.49 11.79
C GLU A 73 -5.21 -19.69 11.09
N CYS A 74 -5.81 -18.62 10.57
CA CYS A 74 -7.14 -18.65 9.96
C CYS A 74 -7.11 -18.73 8.41
N LYS A 75 -5.94 -18.93 7.80
CA LYS A 75 -5.76 -18.85 6.34
C LYS A 75 -6.69 -19.79 5.56
N ASP A 76 -6.93 -20.99 6.08
CA ASP A 76 -7.69 -22.05 5.40
C ASP A 76 -9.20 -21.77 5.51
N ASP A 77 -9.65 -21.30 6.68
CA ASP A 77 -11.03 -20.86 6.91
C ASP A 77 -11.39 -19.65 6.05
N VAL A 78 -10.48 -18.69 5.96
CA VAL A 78 -10.65 -17.50 5.12
C VAL A 78 -10.72 -17.88 3.64
N ALA A 79 -9.87 -18.81 3.18
CA ALA A 79 -9.94 -19.32 1.81
C ALA A 79 -11.29 -20.00 1.54
N ALA A 80 -11.78 -20.81 2.48
CA ALA A 80 -13.08 -21.47 2.38
C ALA A 80 -14.25 -20.47 2.35
N ASP A 81 -14.24 -19.42 3.18
CA ASP A 81 -15.27 -18.37 3.16
C ASP A 81 -15.29 -17.62 1.82
N TYR A 82 -14.12 -17.30 1.26
CA TYR A 82 -14.05 -16.67 -0.06
C TYR A 82 -14.65 -17.54 -1.16
N GLU A 83 -14.37 -18.86 -1.15
CA GLU A 83 -14.96 -19.77 -2.14
C GLU A 83 -16.48 -19.88 -1.95
N ALA A 84 -16.96 -19.99 -0.72
CA ALA A 84 -18.39 -19.99 -0.41
C ALA A 84 -19.09 -18.68 -0.84
N ARG A 85 -18.42 -17.53 -0.71
CA ARG A 85 -18.94 -16.23 -1.17
C ARG A 85 -18.96 -16.13 -2.69
N MET A 86 -17.94 -16.65 -3.38
CA MET A 86 -17.92 -16.69 -4.84
C MET A 86 -19.03 -17.59 -5.40
N ASP A 87 -19.33 -18.69 -4.71
CA ASP A 87 -20.45 -19.58 -5.06
C ASP A 87 -21.80 -18.92 -4.83
N LYS A 88 -21.98 -18.21 -3.71
CA LYS A 88 -23.19 -17.40 -3.46
C LYS A 88 -23.39 -16.30 -4.50
N MET A 89 -22.32 -15.78 -5.10
CA MET A 89 -22.39 -14.81 -6.19
C MET A 89 -22.60 -15.45 -7.57
N GLY A 90 -22.72 -16.78 -7.66
CA GLY A 90 -22.95 -17.52 -8.91
C GLY A 90 -21.77 -17.48 -9.87
N TRP A 91 -20.53 -17.40 -9.39
CA TRP A 91 -19.37 -17.33 -10.27
C TRP A 91 -19.03 -18.70 -10.84
N THR A 92 -18.96 -18.78 -12.17
CA THR A 92 -18.46 -19.98 -12.87
C THR A 92 -16.96 -20.20 -12.59
N ASP A 93 -16.50 -21.44 -12.67
CA ASP A 93 -15.09 -21.78 -12.44
C ASP A 93 -14.12 -21.08 -13.41
N ALA A 94 -14.59 -20.77 -14.62
CA ALA A 94 -13.86 -19.96 -15.58
C ALA A 94 -13.68 -18.52 -15.08
N LYS A 95 -14.73 -17.92 -14.50
CA LYS A 95 -14.69 -16.58 -13.91
C LYS A 95 -13.80 -16.53 -12.67
N LYS A 96 -13.85 -17.57 -11.81
CA LYS A 96 -12.96 -17.68 -10.65
C LYS A 96 -11.48 -17.70 -11.07
N ARG A 97 -11.14 -18.53 -12.06
CA ARG A 97 -9.77 -18.60 -12.62
C ARG A 97 -9.32 -17.28 -13.25
N SER A 98 -10.20 -16.65 -14.03
CA SER A 98 -9.92 -15.35 -14.66
C SER A 98 -9.61 -14.28 -13.60
N LYS A 99 -10.42 -14.19 -12.53
CA LYS A 99 -10.20 -13.20 -11.45
C LYS A 99 -8.93 -13.48 -10.63
N LYS A 100 -8.63 -14.75 -10.32
CA LYS A 100 -7.36 -15.13 -9.68
C LYS A 100 -6.14 -14.75 -10.54
N ASN A 101 -6.24 -14.84 -11.87
CA ASN A 101 -5.17 -14.39 -12.78
C ASN A 101 -5.03 -12.86 -12.83
N ILE A 102 -6.15 -12.13 -12.83
CA ILE A 102 -6.13 -10.65 -12.77
C ILE A 102 -5.44 -10.18 -11.48
N GLU A 103 -5.75 -10.80 -10.35
CA GLU A 103 -5.13 -10.48 -9.06
C GLU A 103 -3.60 -10.65 -9.12
N ILE A 104 -3.11 -11.78 -9.65
CA ILE A 104 -1.67 -12.03 -9.76
C ILE A 104 -1.00 -11.04 -10.70
N ASN A 105 -1.60 -10.77 -11.86
CA ASN A 105 -1.01 -9.85 -12.84
C ASN A 105 -0.96 -8.42 -12.29
N ASN A 106 -2.01 -7.97 -11.60
CA ASN A 106 -2.01 -6.68 -10.91
C ASN A 106 -1.01 -6.65 -9.76
N GLY A 107 -0.86 -7.73 -9.00
CA GLY A 107 0.14 -7.86 -7.96
C GLY A 107 1.58 -7.72 -8.50
N ARG A 108 1.89 -8.39 -9.62
CA ARG A 108 3.20 -8.26 -10.29
C ARG A 108 3.47 -6.84 -10.78
N ALA A 109 2.48 -6.21 -11.41
CA ALA A 109 2.58 -4.82 -11.84
C ALA A 109 2.79 -3.88 -10.64
N ALA A 110 2.08 -4.13 -9.54
CA ALA A 110 2.20 -3.33 -8.33
C ALA A 110 3.57 -3.45 -7.64
N MET A 111 4.18 -4.63 -7.64
CA MET A 111 5.54 -4.81 -7.12
C MET A 111 6.56 -3.97 -7.89
N MET A 112 6.44 -3.94 -9.23
CA MET A 112 7.30 -3.09 -10.07
C MET A 112 6.99 -1.61 -9.90
N GLY A 113 5.72 -1.26 -9.74
CA GLY A 113 5.27 0.11 -9.52
C GLY A 113 5.81 0.71 -8.23
N ILE A 114 5.67 0.01 -7.09
CA ILE A 114 6.16 0.52 -5.80
C ILE A 114 7.68 0.64 -5.77
N LEU A 115 8.40 -0.30 -6.40
CA LEU A 115 9.86 -0.22 -6.54
C LEU A 115 10.26 1.02 -7.34
N GLY A 116 9.56 1.30 -8.45
CA GLY A 116 9.75 2.53 -9.23
C GLY A 116 9.51 3.79 -8.40
N LEU A 117 8.41 3.84 -7.65
CA LEU A 117 8.09 4.97 -6.76
C LEU A 117 9.21 5.23 -5.74
N MET A 118 9.69 4.17 -5.05
CA MET A 118 10.74 4.29 -4.04
C MET A 118 12.09 4.75 -4.63
N VAL A 119 12.51 4.18 -5.76
CA VAL A 119 13.79 4.53 -6.40
C VAL A 119 13.75 5.96 -6.93
N HIS A 120 12.65 6.37 -7.56
CA HIS A 120 12.53 7.72 -8.10
C HIS A 120 12.34 8.79 -7.03
N GLU A 121 11.72 8.45 -5.89
CA GLU A 121 11.73 9.31 -4.70
C GLU A 121 13.17 9.53 -4.19
N GLN A 122 13.99 8.49 -4.10
CA GLN A 122 15.38 8.63 -3.64
C GLN A 122 16.28 9.42 -4.59
N ILE A 123 16.10 9.27 -5.90
CA ILE A 123 16.97 9.92 -6.89
C ILE A 123 16.53 11.36 -7.18
N ASN A 124 15.23 11.59 -7.37
CA ASN A 124 14.71 12.85 -7.92
C ASN A 124 13.73 13.56 -6.99
N ASN A 125 13.39 12.97 -5.83
CA ASN A 125 12.30 13.45 -4.96
C ASN A 125 10.96 13.63 -5.71
N ASP A 126 10.81 12.97 -6.87
CA ASP A 126 9.60 12.94 -7.67
C ASP A 126 9.29 11.47 -8.01
N PRO A 127 8.41 10.83 -7.23
CA PRO A 127 8.02 9.45 -7.49
C PRO A 127 7.16 9.32 -8.77
N TYR A 128 6.55 10.39 -9.27
CA TYR A 128 5.61 10.34 -10.40
C TYR A 128 6.26 10.72 -11.74
N VAL A 129 7.31 9.99 -12.11
CA VAL A 129 8.10 10.23 -13.32
C VAL A 129 7.26 10.31 -14.61
N LEU A 130 6.21 9.51 -14.72
CA LEU A 130 5.31 9.57 -15.89
C LEU A 130 4.55 10.90 -15.97
N ASN A 131 4.15 11.46 -14.84
CA ASN A 131 3.46 12.75 -14.80
C ASN A 131 4.43 13.90 -15.14
N ALA A 132 5.70 13.79 -14.72
CA ALA A 132 6.75 14.73 -15.11
C ALA A 132 7.02 14.69 -16.62
N ILE A 133 7.08 13.50 -17.22
CA ILE A 133 7.29 13.33 -18.68
C ILE A 133 6.08 13.84 -19.48
N LEU A 134 4.86 13.64 -18.96
CA LEU A 134 3.61 14.04 -19.65
C LEU A 134 3.18 15.49 -19.35
N GLY A 135 4.02 16.29 -18.69
CA GLY A 135 3.82 17.73 -18.51
C GLY A 135 2.88 18.12 -17.35
N ALA A 136 2.59 17.21 -16.43
CA ALA A 136 1.83 17.47 -15.20
C ALA A 136 2.68 17.16 -13.95
N PRO A 137 3.83 17.86 -13.74
CA PRO A 137 4.70 17.57 -12.61
C PRO A 137 3.96 17.73 -11.29
N VAL A 138 4.01 16.70 -10.44
CA VAL A 138 3.44 16.75 -9.10
C VAL A 138 4.49 17.39 -8.19
N ARG A 139 4.12 18.48 -7.51
CA ARG A 139 4.96 19.12 -6.48
C ARG A 139 5.03 18.22 -5.25
N PHE A 140 5.80 17.15 -5.34
CA PHE A 140 5.94 16.16 -4.28
C PHE A 140 6.78 16.78 -3.15
N ASN A 141 6.19 16.84 -1.97
CA ASN A 141 6.84 17.26 -0.73
C ASN A 141 7.41 18.71 -0.65
N GLU A 142 7.16 19.57 -1.65
CA GLU A 142 7.68 20.95 -1.67
C GLU A 142 7.21 21.82 -0.49
N LEU A 143 6.08 21.48 0.14
CA LEU A 143 5.54 22.20 1.31
C LEU A 143 6.19 21.80 2.64
N TYR A 144 6.96 20.71 2.68
CA TYR A 144 7.51 20.14 3.92
C TYR A 144 9.01 20.37 4.12
N GLY A 145 9.67 21.02 3.16
CA GLY A 145 11.11 21.31 3.18
C GLY A 145 11.96 20.05 3.01
N ALA A 146 12.76 20.01 1.95
CA ALA A 146 13.94 19.16 1.91
C ALA A 146 15.03 19.76 2.83
#